data_AF-A0A6P1QUZ3-F1
#
_entry.id   AF-A0A6P1QUZ3-F1
#
_cell.length_a   1.000
_cell.length_b   1.000
_cell.length_c   1.000
_cell.angle_alpha   90.00
_cell.angle_beta   90.00
_cell.angle_gamma   90.00
#
_symmetry.space_group_name_H-M   'P 1'
#
loop_
_entity.id
_entity.type
_entity.pdbx_description
1 polymer ?
#
loop_
_entity_poly.entity_id
_entity_poly.type
_entity_poly.pdbx_seq_one_letter_code
_entity_poly.pdbx_strand_id
1 'polypeptide(L)'
;MKICFGFIFSLISCVIYAQEIHLSNASKTNENNDTRLYRILAVDSSATALATIEINGILEDETLAFEKFYKKAKLVGANAYTYTPNLDLDGNPVPSLHKEIKLYYQAHPVISYNQFSVFNSSRAVNIIINGKKVALSPRTYLCREIKPEEDNYISTKKFLGSRLNLHYKKEQPALYYQVLPAGIRADNSNISGGLIIKSGDLISLEKSYADFLTLFYREVSPSN
;
A
#
# COMPACT_ATOMS: atom_id res chain seq x y z
N MET A 1 18.68 40.24 -12.70
CA MET A 1 19.09 39.48 -11.50
C MET A 1 17.92 38.92 -10.67
N LYS A 2 16.84 39.67 -10.37
CA LYS A 2 15.71 39.16 -9.55
C LYS A 2 14.92 37.98 -10.16
N ILE A 3 14.76 37.94 -11.48
CA ILE A 3 14.04 36.86 -12.20
C ILE A 3 14.79 35.52 -12.13
N CYS A 4 16.13 35.56 -12.13
CA CYS A 4 16.97 34.36 -12.06
C CYS A 4 16.94 33.75 -10.65
N PHE A 5 16.85 34.59 -9.60
CA PHE A 5 16.76 34.12 -8.21
C PHE A 5 15.43 33.43 -7.90
N GLY A 6 14.31 33.93 -8.43
CA GLY A 6 12.99 33.30 -8.29
C GLY A 6 12.89 31.95 -9.00
N PHE A 7 13.51 31.82 -10.18
CA PHE A 7 13.53 30.57 -10.94
C PHE A 7 14.42 29.51 -10.27
N ILE A 8 15.58 29.92 -9.73
CA ILE A 8 16.46 29.06 -8.94
C ILE A 8 15.77 28.61 -7.64
N PHE A 9 15.07 29.51 -6.93
CA PHE A 9 14.32 29.16 -5.73
C PHE A 9 13.18 28.18 -6.03
N SER A 10 12.47 28.36 -7.16
CA SER A 10 11.44 27.42 -7.63
C SER A 10 12.03 26.05 -7.96
N LEU A 11 13.18 25.97 -8.65
CA LEU A 11 13.83 24.71 -8.97
C LEU A 11 14.36 24.00 -7.71
N ILE A 12 14.96 24.73 -6.77
CA ILE A 12 15.41 24.18 -5.49
C ILE A 12 14.21 23.63 -4.71
N SER A 13 13.07 24.32 -4.70
CA SER A 13 11.86 23.83 -4.02
C SER A 13 11.35 22.50 -4.59
N CYS A 14 11.50 22.23 -5.89
CA CYS A 14 11.09 20.95 -6.49
C CYS A 14 11.99 19.77 -6.07
N VAL A 15 13.26 20.01 -5.73
CA VAL A 15 14.20 18.94 -5.34
C VAL A 15 14.03 18.55 -3.87
N ILE A 16 13.59 19.48 -3.01
CA ILE A 16 13.51 19.25 -1.55
C ILE A 16 12.34 18.30 -1.17
N TYR A 17 11.34 18.11 -2.03
CA TYR A 17 10.17 17.28 -1.73
C TYR A 17 10.20 15.88 -2.38
N ALA A 18 11.27 15.52 -3.09
CA ALA A 18 11.35 14.21 -3.73
C ALA A 18 11.45 13.09 -2.66
N GLN A 19 10.56 12.09 -2.75
CA GLN A 19 10.71 10.90 -1.94
C GLN A 19 12.00 10.16 -2.33
N GLU A 20 12.82 9.89 -1.33
CA GLU A 20 14.06 9.15 -1.49
C GLU A 20 13.93 7.76 -0.88
N ILE A 21 14.46 6.77 -1.59
CA ILE A 21 14.50 5.38 -1.14
C ILE A 21 15.94 4.93 -1.33
N HIS A 22 16.65 4.65 -0.25
CA HIS A 22 18.07 4.30 -0.27
C HIS A 22 18.31 2.94 0.35
N LEU A 23 19.25 2.19 -0.22
CA LEU A 23 19.70 0.93 0.36
C LEU A 23 20.85 1.27 1.31
N SER A 24 20.71 0.96 2.58
CA SER A 24 21.73 1.12 3.61
C SER A 24 22.09 -0.23 4.23
N ASN A 25 23.27 -0.30 4.85
CA ASN A 25 23.71 -1.48 5.62
C ASN A 25 23.58 -2.82 4.86
N ALA A 26 23.96 -2.83 3.57
CA ALA A 26 23.98 -4.05 2.76
C ALA A 26 25.09 -4.98 3.24
N SER A 27 24.74 -5.90 4.13
CA SER A 27 25.69 -6.80 4.78
C SER A 27 25.92 -8.09 3.99
N LYS A 28 24.88 -8.56 3.28
CA LYS A 28 24.88 -9.80 2.50
C LYS A 28 23.94 -9.67 1.31
N THR A 29 24.25 -10.42 0.25
CA THR A 29 23.34 -10.68 -0.87
C THR A 29 22.99 -12.16 -0.89
N ASN A 30 21.83 -12.49 -1.44
CA ASN A 30 21.42 -13.87 -1.70
C ASN A 30 21.00 -14.03 -3.16
N GLU A 31 21.43 -15.09 -3.82
CA GLU A 31 20.91 -15.39 -5.15
C GLU A 31 19.47 -15.90 -5.03
N ASN A 32 18.53 -15.06 -5.46
CA ASN A 32 17.11 -15.36 -5.33
C ASN A 32 16.30 -14.76 -6.48
N ASN A 33 15.73 -15.63 -7.31
CA ASN A 33 14.90 -15.27 -8.46
C ASN A 33 13.39 -15.18 -8.13
N ASP A 34 13.00 -15.31 -6.86
CA ASP A 34 11.62 -15.14 -6.44
C ASP A 34 11.11 -13.73 -6.79
N THR A 35 9.87 -13.61 -7.26
CA THR A 35 9.21 -12.33 -7.56
C THR A 35 8.49 -11.74 -6.36
N ARG A 36 8.43 -12.46 -5.24
CA ARG A 36 7.70 -12.05 -4.03
C ARG A 36 8.55 -11.12 -3.16
N LEU A 37 7.87 -10.18 -2.51
CA LEU A 37 8.44 -9.33 -1.47
C LEU A 37 7.38 -9.04 -0.42
N TYR A 38 7.32 -9.86 0.62
CA TYR A 38 6.23 -9.85 1.59
C TYR A 38 6.61 -9.15 2.89
N ARG A 39 5.67 -8.40 3.46
CA ARG A 39 5.82 -7.95 4.85
C ARG A 39 5.61 -9.14 5.77
N ILE A 40 6.52 -9.33 6.71
CA ILE A 40 6.41 -10.32 7.79
C ILE A 40 6.31 -9.58 9.14
N LEU A 41 5.54 -10.15 10.09
CA LEU A 41 5.34 -9.55 11.41
C LEU A 41 6.42 -9.98 12.41
N ALA A 42 6.92 -11.20 12.25
CA ALA A 42 7.97 -11.77 13.09
C ALA A 42 9.04 -12.39 12.20
N VAL A 43 10.29 -12.21 12.61
CA VAL A 43 11.45 -12.83 11.99
C VAL A 43 11.74 -14.10 12.79
N ASP A 44 11.70 -15.26 12.14
CA ASP A 44 12.08 -16.51 12.78
C ASP A 44 13.58 -16.83 12.56
N SER A 45 14.05 -17.90 13.19
CA SER A 45 15.45 -18.32 13.11
C SER A 45 15.91 -18.76 11.71
N SER A 46 14.99 -18.96 10.76
CA SER A 46 15.32 -19.34 9.38
C SER A 46 15.58 -18.14 8.47
N ALA A 47 15.24 -16.93 8.92
CA ALA A 47 15.41 -15.71 8.14
C ALA A 47 16.87 -15.23 8.15
N THR A 48 17.39 -14.95 6.96
CA THR A 48 18.71 -14.32 6.77
C THR A 48 18.53 -12.82 6.58
N ALA A 49 19.08 -12.02 7.49
CA ALA A 49 19.13 -10.56 7.32
C ALA A 49 20.11 -10.19 6.19
N LEU A 50 19.69 -9.27 5.31
CA LEU A 50 20.44 -8.91 4.11
C LEU A 50 20.91 -7.45 4.16
N ALA A 51 19.94 -6.54 4.26
CA ALA A 51 20.17 -5.10 4.17
C ALA A 51 19.05 -4.31 4.84
N THR A 52 19.18 -2.98 4.82
CA THR A 52 18.15 -2.04 5.26
C THR A 52 17.78 -1.11 4.11
N ILE A 53 16.50 -0.75 3.99
CA ILE A 53 16.06 0.34 3.12
C ILE A 53 15.59 1.49 4.00
N GLU A 54 16.06 2.69 3.70
CA GLU A 54 15.58 3.92 4.30
C GLU A 54 14.69 4.65 3.29
N ILE A 55 13.49 5.01 3.72
CA ILE A 55 12.56 5.83 2.95
C ILE A 55 12.43 7.18 3.64
N ASN A 56 12.73 8.25 2.90
CA ASN A 56 12.60 9.63 3.34
C ASN A 56 11.58 10.37 2.48
N GLY A 57 10.67 11.11 3.12
CA GLY A 57 9.71 12.00 2.45
C GLY A 57 8.29 11.44 2.29
N ILE A 58 7.45 12.20 1.61
CA ILE A 58 6.02 11.94 1.45
C ILE A 58 5.78 11.00 0.26
N LEU A 59 4.84 10.06 0.41
CA LEU A 59 4.44 9.18 -0.70
C LEU A 59 3.55 9.93 -1.70
N GLU A 60 4.15 10.46 -2.77
CA GLU A 60 3.42 11.14 -3.84
C GLU A 60 2.95 10.20 -4.94
N ASP A 61 3.86 9.41 -5.52
CA ASP A 61 3.58 8.40 -6.53
C ASP A 61 3.80 6.99 -5.96
N GLU A 62 2.71 6.31 -5.66
CA GLU A 62 2.70 5.00 -5.02
C GLU A 62 3.35 3.92 -5.89
N THR A 63 3.16 4.02 -7.22
CA THR A 63 3.65 3.01 -8.17
C THR A 63 5.16 3.18 -8.33
N LEU A 64 5.61 4.41 -8.56
CA LEU A 64 7.03 4.71 -8.71
C LEU A 64 7.82 4.43 -7.43
N ALA A 65 7.24 4.76 -6.27
CA ALA A 65 7.83 4.47 -4.97
C ALA A 65 7.98 2.96 -4.74
N PHE A 66 6.92 2.19 -5.03
CA PHE A 66 6.98 0.73 -4.94
C PHE A 66 8.02 0.14 -5.88
N GLU A 67 8.08 0.60 -7.14
CA GLU A 67 9.05 0.10 -8.11
C GLU A 67 10.49 0.32 -7.62
N LYS A 68 10.80 1.51 -7.09
CA LYS A 68 12.12 1.82 -6.52
C LYS A 68 12.43 0.96 -5.29
N PHE A 69 11.47 0.83 -4.37
CA PHE A 69 11.58 -0.01 -3.17
C PHE A 69 11.84 -1.47 -3.55
N TYR A 70 11.01 -2.02 -4.43
CA TYR A 70 11.06 -3.40 -4.89
C TYR A 70 12.40 -3.70 -5.58
N LYS A 71 12.84 -2.86 -6.53
CA LYS A 71 14.13 -3.04 -7.21
C LYS A 71 15.30 -3.08 -6.23
N LYS A 72 15.32 -2.21 -5.22
CA LYS A 72 16.38 -2.18 -4.19
C LYS A 72 16.35 -3.43 -3.31
N ALA A 73 15.16 -3.90 -2.94
CA ALA A 73 15.05 -5.14 -2.19
C ALA A 73 15.50 -6.36 -2.99
N LYS A 74 15.13 -6.43 -4.28
CA LYS A 74 15.55 -7.50 -5.18
C LYS A 74 17.04 -7.49 -5.49
N LEU A 75 17.68 -6.32 -5.50
CA LEU A 75 19.14 -6.19 -5.70
C LEU A 75 19.95 -7.02 -4.68
N VAL A 76 19.45 -7.18 -3.46
CA VAL A 76 20.10 -7.99 -2.41
C VAL A 76 19.52 -9.40 -2.27
N GLY A 77 18.52 -9.77 -3.10
CA GLY A 77 17.87 -11.07 -3.06
C GLY A 77 16.77 -11.23 -2.01
N ALA A 78 16.27 -10.13 -1.44
CA ALA A 78 15.23 -10.20 -0.42
C ALA A 78 13.91 -10.73 -0.98
N ASN A 79 13.17 -11.48 -0.16
CA ASN A 79 11.77 -11.88 -0.41
C ASN A 79 10.83 -11.54 0.75
N ALA A 80 11.38 -11.03 1.86
CA ALA A 80 10.61 -10.57 3.00
C ALA A 80 11.19 -9.28 3.59
N TYR A 81 10.36 -8.52 4.28
CA TYR A 81 10.80 -7.34 5.02
C TYR A 81 9.97 -7.10 6.29
N THR A 82 10.55 -6.37 7.22
CA THR A 82 9.86 -5.86 8.42
C THR A 82 9.91 -4.34 8.47
N TYR A 83 8.87 -3.76 9.08
CA TYR A 83 8.81 -2.34 9.39
C TYR A 83 8.18 -2.17 10.77
N THR A 84 8.89 -1.46 11.63
CA THR A 84 8.43 -1.06 12.95
C THR A 84 8.05 0.42 12.89
N PRO A 85 6.78 0.78 13.10
CA PRO A 85 6.38 2.19 13.11
C PRO A 85 6.97 2.92 14.31
N ASN A 86 7.20 4.22 14.14
CA ASN A 86 7.49 5.10 15.26
C ASN A 86 6.25 5.19 16.15
N LEU A 87 6.45 5.13 17.48
CA LEU A 87 5.36 5.19 18.45
C LEU A 87 5.42 6.50 19.25
N ASP A 88 4.28 7.01 19.68
CA ASP A 88 4.21 8.08 20.68
C ASP A 88 4.46 7.54 22.09
N LEU A 89 4.39 8.42 23.09
CA LEU A 89 4.57 8.05 24.51
C LEU A 89 3.53 7.05 25.01
N ASP A 90 2.37 6.98 24.35
CA ASP A 90 1.26 6.08 24.68
C ASP A 90 1.32 4.77 23.87
N GLY A 91 2.34 4.59 23.03
CA GLY A 91 2.52 3.40 22.20
C GLY A 91 1.73 3.40 20.89
N ASN A 92 1.13 4.52 20.49
CA ASN A 92 0.37 4.60 19.24
C ASN A 92 1.28 4.89 18.04
N PRO A 93 1.06 4.26 16.87
CA PRO A 93 1.81 4.57 15.66
C PRO A 93 1.69 6.04 15.24
N VAL A 94 2.83 6.71 15.07
CA VAL A 94 2.94 8.10 14.63
C VAL A 94 3.41 8.12 13.16
N PRO A 95 2.76 8.92 12.28
CA PRO A 95 3.25 9.13 10.93
C PRO A 95 4.67 9.68 10.93
N SER A 96 5.56 9.01 10.20
CA SER A 96 6.96 9.44 10.05
C SER A 96 7.32 9.63 8.60
N LEU A 97 8.04 10.71 8.30
CA LEU A 97 8.66 10.94 6.99
C LEU A 97 9.88 10.06 6.78
N HIS A 98 10.50 9.56 7.85
CA HIS A 98 11.61 8.61 7.80
C HIS A 98 11.13 7.21 8.21
N LYS A 99 11.43 6.19 7.41
CA LYS A 99 11.12 4.80 7.70
C LYS A 99 12.35 3.93 7.46
N GLU A 100 12.66 3.08 8.42
CA GLU A 100 13.68 2.05 8.31
C GLU A 100 13.01 0.70 8.07
N ILE A 101 13.36 0.03 6.95
CA ILE A 101 12.79 -1.25 6.53
C ILE A 101 13.92 -2.28 6.49
N LYS A 102 13.81 -3.35 7.28
CA LYS A 102 14.81 -4.41 7.31
C LYS A 102 14.46 -5.48 6.28
N LEU A 103 15.44 -5.89 5.48
CA LEU A 103 15.28 -6.85 4.39
C LEU A 103 15.82 -8.22 4.77
N TYR A 104 15.07 -9.25 4.38
CA TYR A 104 15.37 -10.64 4.69
C TYR A 104 15.18 -11.55 3.48
N TYR A 105 15.92 -12.65 3.51
CA TYR A 105 15.56 -13.86 2.78
C TYR A 105 15.03 -14.90 3.75
N GLN A 106 13.88 -15.49 3.45
CA GLN A 106 13.27 -16.57 4.20
C GLN A 106 12.60 -17.55 3.24
N ALA A 107 12.93 -18.84 3.30
CA ALA A 107 12.39 -19.82 2.35
C ALA A 107 10.86 -19.96 2.43
N HIS A 108 10.31 -19.89 3.65
CA HIS A 108 8.89 -20.03 3.94
C HIS A 108 8.41 -18.86 4.81
N PRO A 109 8.20 -17.66 4.24
CA PRO A 109 7.76 -16.51 5.01
C PRO A 109 6.38 -16.75 5.59
N VAL A 110 6.22 -16.44 6.88
CA VAL A 110 4.91 -16.51 7.56
C VAL A 110 4.02 -15.38 7.05
N ILE A 111 2.91 -15.74 6.41
CA ILE A 111 1.95 -14.80 5.84
C ILE A 111 0.57 -14.93 6.48
N SER A 112 -0.23 -13.87 6.40
CA SER A 112 -1.62 -13.90 6.85
C SER A 112 -2.50 -14.71 5.91
N TYR A 113 -3.40 -15.50 6.50
CA TYR A 113 -4.42 -16.29 5.80
C TYR A 113 -5.82 -15.81 6.14
N ASN A 114 -6.77 -16.10 5.25
CA ASN A 114 -8.20 -15.88 5.46
C ASN A 114 -8.55 -14.44 5.86
N GLN A 115 -7.83 -13.46 5.32
CA GLN A 115 -8.09 -12.04 5.56
C GLN A 115 -8.34 -11.32 4.23
N PHE A 116 -9.04 -10.20 4.28
CA PHE A 116 -9.08 -9.25 3.20
C PHE A 116 -8.79 -7.83 3.69
N SER A 117 -8.13 -7.05 2.85
CA SER A 117 -7.88 -5.63 3.10
C SER A 117 -8.45 -4.77 1.98
N VAL A 118 -8.96 -3.60 2.34
CA VAL A 118 -9.49 -2.61 1.39
C VAL A 118 -8.80 -1.27 1.60
N PHE A 119 -8.08 -0.81 0.58
CA PHE A 119 -7.30 0.43 0.57
C PHE A 119 -8.07 1.56 -0.10
N ASN A 120 -7.90 2.80 0.41
CA ASN A 120 -8.39 4.01 -0.23
C ASN A 120 -7.27 5.04 -0.41
N SER A 121 -6.83 5.24 -1.66
CA SER A 121 -5.75 6.17 -2.01
C SER A 121 -6.19 7.61 -2.28
N SER A 122 -7.48 7.81 -2.57
CA SER A 122 -8.00 9.07 -3.08
C SER A 122 -8.86 9.79 -2.04
N ARG A 123 -9.91 10.50 -2.47
CA ARG A 123 -10.88 11.16 -1.59
C ARG A 123 -11.59 10.19 -0.65
N ALA A 124 -12.21 10.73 0.40
CA ALA A 124 -13.04 9.94 1.29
C ALA A 124 -14.16 9.20 0.52
N VAL A 125 -14.38 7.93 0.86
CA VAL A 125 -15.40 7.06 0.28
C VAL A 125 -16.13 6.28 1.35
N ASN A 126 -17.37 5.90 1.06
CA ASN A 126 -18.10 4.94 1.88
C ASN A 126 -18.20 3.63 1.12
N ILE A 127 -17.91 2.53 1.81
CA ILE A 127 -18.15 1.16 1.31
C ILE A 127 -19.08 0.43 2.27
N ILE A 128 -19.65 -0.68 1.83
CA ILE A 128 -20.33 -1.64 2.69
C ILE A 128 -19.44 -2.85 2.86
N ILE A 129 -19.32 -3.33 4.10
CA ILE A 129 -18.78 -4.64 4.41
C ILE A 129 -19.82 -5.39 5.24
N ASN A 130 -20.27 -6.56 4.77
CA ASN A 130 -21.24 -7.40 5.48
C ASN A 130 -22.46 -6.60 5.98
N GLY A 131 -23.01 -5.73 5.13
CA GLY A 131 -24.16 -4.87 5.44
C GLY A 131 -23.84 -3.58 6.20
N LYS A 132 -22.66 -3.47 6.82
CA LYS A 132 -22.25 -2.30 7.61
C LYS A 132 -21.55 -1.26 6.75
N LYS A 133 -21.98 0.00 6.85
CA LYS A 133 -21.34 1.13 6.19
C LYS A 133 -20.03 1.46 6.89
N VAL A 134 -18.95 1.55 6.13
CA VAL A 134 -17.61 1.93 6.62
C VAL A 134 -17.12 3.14 5.83
N ALA A 135 -16.70 4.19 6.55
CA ALA A 135 -16.07 5.36 5.97
C ALA A 135 -14.56 5.12 5.88
N LEU A 136 -14.01 5.24 4.67
CA LEU A 136 -12.57 5.19 4.41
C LEU A 136 -12.11 6.59 4.01
N SER A 137 -11.26 7.19 4.84
CA SER A 137 -10.57 8.45 4.52
C SER A 137 -9.43 8.21 3.52
N PRO A 138 -8.90 9.26 2.87
CA PRO A 138 -7.68 9.16 2.08
C PRO A 138 -6.53 8.51 2.85
N ARG A 139 -5.71 7.69 2.19
CA ARG A 139 -4.53 7.01 2.76
C ARG A 139 -4.87 6.16 3.99
N THR A 140 -6.00 5.48 3.93
CA THR A 140 -6.40 4.50 4.95
C THR A 140 -6.71 3.16 4.32
N TYR A 141 -6.57 2.12 5.13
CA TYR A 141 -7.06 0.79 4.77
C TYR A 141 -7.77 0.18 5.97
N LEU A 142 -8.60 -0.83 5.72
CA LEU A 142 -9.09 -1.73 6.77
C LEU A 142 -8.64 -3.14 6.46
N CYS A 143 -8.47 -3.95 7.51
CA CYS A 143 -8.27 -5.38 7.41
C CYS A 143 -9.39 -6.13 8.14
N ARG A 144 -9.84 -7.25 7.57
CA ARG A 144 -10.92 -8.09 8.11
C ARG A 144 -10.62 -9.57 7.87
N GLU A 145 -11.08 -10.40 8.80
CA GLU A 145 -11.11 -11.84 8.61
C GLU A 145 -12.26 -12.23 7.67
N ILE A 146 -12.03 -13.26 6.85
CA ILE A 146 -13.04 -13.96 6.05
C ILE A 146 -13.45 -15.19 6.86
N LYS A 147 -14.72 -15.28 7.24
CA LYS A 147 -15.23 -16.37 8.08
C LYS A 147 -16.16 -17.32 7.32
N PRO A 148 -16.13 -18.64 7.55
CA PRO A 148 -16.93 -19.61 6.80
C PRO A 148 -18.45 -19.38 6.86
N GLU A 149 -18.96 -18.83 7.97
CA GLU A 149 -20.40 -18.65 8.22
C GLU A 149 -20.88 -17.20 7.99
N GLU A 150 -20.01 -16.32 7.51
CA GLU A 150 -20.37 -14.95 7.17
C GLU A 150 -20.55 -14.78 5.65
N ASP A 151 -21.44 -13.87 5.28
CA ASP A 151 -21.75 -13.49 3.89
C ASP A 151 -20.57 -12.86 3.13
N ASN A 152 -19.46 -12.57 3.84
CA ASN A 152 -18.22 -11.89 3.44
C ASN A 152 -18.30 -11.19 2.09
N TYR A 153 -18.63 -9.90 2.09
CA TYR A 153 -18.68 -9.13 0.86
C TYR A 153 -18.29 -7.68 1.05
N ILE A 154 -17.86 -7.08 -0.05
CA ILE A 154 -17.58 -5.66 -0.17
C ILE A 154 -18.50 -5.06 -1.24
N SER A 155 -19.12 -3.92 -0.97
CA SER A 155 -19.84 -3.15 -1.98
C SER A 155 -19.45 -1.69 -1.98
N THR A 156 -19.25 -1.11 -3.16
CA THR A 156 -18.95 0.32 -3.34
C THR A 156 -20.21 1.18 -3.53
N LYS A 157 -21.41 0.57 -3.60
CA LYS A 157 -22.72 1.21 -3.87
C LYS A 157 -22.83 2.03 -5.16
N LYS A 158 -21.83 2.04 -6.04
CA LYS A 158 -21.74 3.02 -7.15
C LYS A 158 -22.43 2.57 -8.45
N PHE A 159 -22.12 1.37 -8.96
CA PHE A 159 -22.79 0.82 -10.15
C PHE A 159 -23.78 -0.26 -9.72
N LEU A 160 -25.09 -0.09 -9.92
CA LEU A 160 -26.13 -1.11 -9.71
C LEU A 160 -26.00 -2.02 -8.45
N GLY A 161 -25.41 -1.52 -7.37
CA GLY A 161 -25.14 -2.35 -6.18
C GLY A 161 -24.02 -3.40 -6.35
N SER A 162 -23.00 -3.15 -7.18
CA SER A 162 -21.82 -4.01 -7.34
C SER A 162 -21.33 -4.52 -5.99
N ARG A 163 -21.34 -5.84 -5.86
CA ARG A 163 -20.97 -6.60 -4.67
C ARG A 163 -19.91 -7.60 -5.06
N LEU A 164 -18.77 -7.55 -4.38
CA LEU A 164 -17.73 -8.55 -4.46
C LEU A 164 -17.93 -9.54 -3.31
N ASN A 165 -18.31 -10.77 -3.64
CA ASN A 165 -18.40 -11.86 -2.68
C ASN A 165 -17.03 -12.49 -2.46
N LEU A 166 -16.65 -12.67 -1.20
CA LEU A 166 -15.40 -13.27 -0.79
C LEU A 166 -15.69 -14.65 -0.21
N HIS A 167 -15.42 -15.70 -0.98
CA HIS A 167 -15.66 -17.04 -0.51
C HIS A 167 -14.56 -17.45 0.48
N TYR A 168 -14.96 -18.07 1.59
CA TYR A 168 -14.02 -18.69 2.51
C TYR A 168 -13.45 -19.97 1.92
N LYS A 169 -12.13 -20.13 1.99
CA LYS A 169 -11.43 -21.40 1.86
C LYS A 169 -10.40 -21.45 2.98
N LYS A 170 -10.23 -22.61 3.59
CA LYS A 170 -9.25 -22.80 4.67
C LYS A 170 -7.84 -22.46 4.16
N GLU A 171 -7.10 -21.69 4.93
CA GLU A 171 -5.71 -21.28 4.64
C GLU A 171 -5.55 -20.59 3.27
N GLN A 172 -6.57 -19.84 2.83
CA GLN A 172 -6.44 -19.05 1.60
C GLN A 172 -5.56 -17.83 1.84
N PRO A 173 -4.69 -17.46 0.87
CA PRO A 173 -3.90 -16.24 0.98
C PRO A 173 -4.78 -15.03 1.22
N ALA A 174 -4.28 -14.07 2.01
CA ALA A 174 -4.97 -12.80 2.20
C ALA A 174 -5.23 -12.10 0.86
N LEU A 175 -6.39 -11.46 0.76
CA LEU A 175 -6.88 -10.76 -0.43
C LEU A 175 -6.75 -9.25 -0.24
N TYR A 176 -6.36 -8.53 -1.28
CA TYR A 176 -6.11 -7.10 -1.19
C TYR A 176 -6.86 -6.38 -2.30
N TYR A 177 -7.61 -5.34 -1.93
CA TYR A 177 -8.43 -4.57 -2.86
C TYR A 177 -8.20 -3.08 -2.68
N GLN A 178 -8.32 -2.30 -3.74
CA GLN A 178 -8.32 -0.84 -3.69
C GLN A 178 -9.61 -0.27 -4.23
N VAL A 179 -10.17 0.71 -3.53
CA VAL A 179 -11.34 1.44 -4.00
C VAL A 179 -10.92 2.46 -5.05
N LEU A 180 -11.52 2.37 -6.23
CA LEU A 180 -11.44 3.42 -7.22
C LEU A 180 -12.53 4.48 -6.95
N PRO A 181 -12.16 5.77 -6.83
CA PRO A 181 -13.14 6.83 -6.74
C PRO A 181 -13.94 6.90 -8.04
N ALA A 182 -15.25 7.10 -7.94
CA ALA A 182 -16.02 7.50 -9.11
C ALA A 182 -15.50 8.86 -9.59
N GLY A 183 -15.41 9.06 -10.90
CA GLY A 183 -14.88 10.29 -11.47
C GLY A 183 -15.58 10.65 -12.76
N ILE A 184 -15.83 11.94 -12.94
CA ILE A 184 -16.29 12.52 -14.20
C ILE A 184 -15.10 13.32 -14.73
N ARG A 185 -14.72 13.07 -15.99
CA ARG A 185 -13.65 13.82 -16.67
C ARG A 185 -14.17 14.25 -18.03
N ALA A 186 -13.72 15.41 -18.52
CA ALA A 186 -13.96 15.78 -19.91
C ALA A 186 -13.28 14.75 -20.83
N ASP A 187 -13.98 14.38 -21.90
CA ASP A 187 -13.40 13.62 -22.99
C ASP A 187 -12.47 14.56 -23.77
N ASN A 188 -11.16 14.30 -23.68
CA ASN A 188 -10.13 15.07 -24.36
C ASN A 188 -9.73 14.41 -25.70
N SER A 189 -10.48 13.42 -26.18
CA SER A 189 -10.36 13.00 -27.57
C SER A 189 -10.91 14.13 -28.45
N ASN A 190 -10.06 14.72 -29.30
CA ASN A 190 -10.38 15.87 -30.17
C ASN A 190 -11.45 15.56 -31.26
N ILE A 191 -12.33 14.58 -31.02
CA ILE A 191 -13.25 13.96 -31.98
C ILE A 191 -14.72 14.22 -31.58
N SER A 192 -15.01 14.37 -30.28
CA SER A 192 -16.33 14.80 -29.80
C SER A 192 -16.26 15.19 -28.33
N GLY A 193 -16.70 16.40 -27.98
CA GLY A 193 -16.80 16.83 -26.59
C GLY A 193 -17.80 15.97 -25.80
N GLY A 194 -17.29 15.12 -24.92
CA GLY A 194 -18.08 14.20 -24.08
C GLY A 194 -17.67 14.25 -22.61
N LEU A 195 -18.41 13.54 -21.75
CA LEU A 195 -18.05 13.30 -20.35
C LEU A 195 -17.73 11.83 -20.17
N ILE A 196 -16.50 11.51 -19.76
CA ILE A 196 -16.11 10.16 -19.34
C ILE A 196 -16.53 10.00 -17.88
N ILE A 197 -17.52 9.14 -17.64
CA ILE A 197 -17.97 8.76 -16.30
C ILE A 197 -17.33 7.41 -15.95
N LYS A 198 -16.35 7.42 -15.04
CA LYS A 198 -15.85 6.19 -14.41
C LYS A 198 -16.72 5.90 -13.19
N SER A 199 -17.55 4.88 -13.29
CA SER A 199 -18.22 4.32 -12.12
C SER A 199 -17.15 3.65 -11.24
N GLY A 200 -16.95 4.17 -10.03
CA GLY A 200 -15.86 3.67 -9.16
C GLY A 200 -16.10 2.21 -8.75
N ASP A 201 -15.08 1.38 -8.92
CA ASP A 201 -15.12 -0.06 -8.63
C ASP A 201 -13.99 -0.47 -7.66
N LEU A 202 -13.88 -1.75 -7.34
CA LEU A 202 -12.74 -2.36 -6.66
C LEU A 202 -11.76 -2.93 -7.67
N ILE A 203 -10.47 -2.77 -7.41
CA ILE A 203 -9.42 -3.50 -8.13
C ILE A 203 -8.68 -4.41 -7.15
N SER A 204 -8.28 -5.59 -7.60
CA SER A 204 -7.37 -6.44 -6.83
C SER A 204 -5.98 -5.85 -6.85
N LEU A 205 -5.29 -5.89 -5.72
CA LEU A 205 -3.88 -5.55 -5.59
C LEU A 205 -3.04 -6.82 -5.51
N GLU A 206 -1.84 -6.76 -6.06
CA GLU A 206 -0.80 -7.76 -5.79
C GLU A 206 -0.32 -7.58 -4.33
N LYS A 207 -0.01 -8.69 -3.66
CA LYS A 207 0.28 -8.72 -2.23
C LYS A 207 1.49 -7.86 -1.84
N SER A 208 2.60 -7.94 -2.58
CA SER A 208 3.82 -7.17 -2.30
C SER A 208 3.55 -5.66 -2.41
N TYR A 209 2.76 -5.25 -3.40
CA TYR A 209 2.31 -3.86 -3.52
C TYR A 209 1.39 -3.44 -2.37
N ALA A 210 0.41 -4.26 -2.01
CA ALA A 210 -0.51 -3.95 -0.91
C ALA A 210 0.23 -3.87 0.44
N ASP A 211 1.11 -4.82 0.73
CA ASP A 211 1.99 -4.82 1.90
C ASP A 211 2.81 -3.52 1.95
N PHE A 212 3.35 -3.07 0.82
CA PHE A 212 4.09 -1.81 0.72
C PHE A 212 3.22 -0.59 1.05
N LEU A 213 1.96 -0.54 0.59
CA LEU A 213 1.04 0.54 0.92
C LEU A 213 0.78 0.64 2.44
N THR A 214 0.79 -0.48 3.17
CA THR A 214 0.62 -0.48 4.64
C THR A 214 1.73 0.27 5.39
N LEU A 215 2.87 0.55 4.73
CA LEU A 215 3.92 1.41 5.31
C LEU A 215 3.47 2.87 5.45
N PHE A 216 2.55 3.31 4.60
CA PHE A 216 2.13 4.72 4.50
C PHE A 216 0.66 4.94 4.85
N TYR A 217 -0.15 3.88 4.79
CA TYR A 217 -1.57 3.96 5.03
C TYR A 217 -1.88 3.64 6.48
N ARG A 218 -2.83 4.38 7.06
CA ARG A 218 -3.29 4.12 8.42
C ARG A 218 -4.39 3.07 8.39
N GLU A 219 -4.26 2.04 9.23
CA GLU A 219 -5.34 1.10 9.45
C GLU A 219 -6.49 1.78 10.19
N VAL A 220 -7.73 1.62 9.71
CA VAL A 220 -8.91 2.04 10.45
C VAL A 220 -9.49 0.85 11.20
N SER A 221 -9.57 0.99 12.52
CA SER A 221 -10.38 0.08 13.33
C SER A 221 -11.86 0.32 13.03
N PRO A 222 -12.73 -0.70 13.06
CA PRO A 222 -14.17 -0.44 13.15
C PRO A 222 -14.42 0.46 14.35
N SER A 223 -15.13 1.58 14.17
CA SER A 223 -15.91 2.13 15.27
C SER A 223 -16.92 1.07 15.68
N ASN A 224 -16.88 0.65 16.94
CA ASN A 224 -17.91 -0.19 17.55
C ASN A 224 -19.29 0.46 17.42
#